data_AF-A0AAF0J1R0-F1
#
_entry.id   AF-A0AAF0J1R0-F1
#
_cell.length_a   1.000
_cell.length_b   1.000
_cell.length_c   1.000
_cell.angle_alpha   90.00
_cell.angle_beta   90.00
_cell.angle_gamma   90.00
#
_symmetry.space_group_name_H-M   'P 1'
#
loop_
_entity.id
_entity.type
_entity.pdbx_description
1 polymer ?
#
loop_
_entity_poly.entity_id
_entity_poly.type
_entity_poly.pdbx_seq_one_letter_code
_entity_poly.pdbx_strand_id
1 'polypeptide(L)'
;MARPAVSNTLDPMASVTRLNVRTVRILGQNPSAFTLQGTNTYLVMPPCDWNFDDRSTLLPAILIDTGDAREDYVPYLEQVLRGNLSMLDEGNGPVRLALTDIVLTHWHHDHVGGVPFVLRMLDKLRQEAPDAQLPVPRVHKCPEPRTDPGFFERVRYVRPDAYVPAPHKQGLESVMWPLHDNMTLSVVDPENERNVSTLRALYTPGHAADHVMFLLEEDRILFTGDNVLGRGSTVFEDLLLYMHSLQRGLDVLCSGGATPLGIVGTPITGMAGENVLLPGHGEVIPKGKDALRRYIRHRMDREEQLIALFACKPGNKTQMMQAIAYPAQVVDQLRSGQAARYVWTLRQFVSALYENYSLKMYPAVARVLLLHLQKLATSLQKLKAAPFPTAKSVPALAWHSHGPMVHCLQLPRYQYSPMPWPDLPRSDEEWREVWDLPWQLVAS
;
A
#
# COMPACT_ATOMS: atom_id res chain seq x y z
N MET A 1 13.99 -6.50 31.94
CA MET A 1 14.38 -5.16 31.44
C MET A 1 13.19 -4.55 30.73
N ALA A 2 12.64 -3.47 31.27
CA ALA A 2 11.52 -2.74 30.67
C ALA A 2 11.99 -2.13 29.33
N ARG A 3 11.21 -2.32 28.26
CA ARG A 3 11.43 -1.60 26.98
C ARG A 3 11.24 -0.10 27.25
N PRO A 4 12.12 0.78 26.74
CA PRO A 4 11.93 2.21 26.91
C PRO A 4 10.61 2.62 26.25
N ALA A 5 9.85 3.48 26.94
CA ALA A 5 8.66 4.09 26.39
C ALA A 5 9.05 4.91 25.15
N VAL A 6 8.69 4.42 23.97
CA VAL A 6 8.87 5.16 22.72
C VAL A 6 7.93 6.36 22.78
N SER A 7 8.47 7.57 22.62
CA SER A 7 7.66 8.77 22.46
C SER A 7 6.62 8.55 21.36
N ASN A 8 5.34 8.75 21.69
CA ASN A 8 4.21 8.61 20.77
C ASN A 8 4.11 9.75 19.74
N THR A 9 5.04 10.71 19.74
CA THR A 9 5.07 11.79 18.75
C THR A 9 5.88 11.35 17.53
N LEU A 10 5.25 11.39 16.36
CA LEU A 10 5.93 11.25 15.08
C LEU A 10 6.83 12.46 14.84
N ASP A 11 8.02 12.25 14.27
CA ASP A 11 8.86 13.37 13.86
C ASP A 11 8.16 14.16 12.75
N PRO A 12 8.20 15.51 12.79
CA PRO A 12 7.50 16.34 11.84
C PRO A 12 8.14 16.19 10.45
N MET A 13 7.29 16.14 9.42
CA MET A 13 7.70 16.12 8.02
C MET A 13 7.29 17.43 7.35
N ALA A 14 8.19 18.02 6.57
CA ALA A 14 7.87 19.22 5.79
C ALA A 14 6.78 18.94 4.74
N SER A 15 5.86 19.89 4.55
CA SER A 15 4.74 19.78 3.61
C SER A 15 5.19 19.56 2.17
N VAL A 16 6.32 20.16 1.77
CA VAL A 16 6.95 19.96 0.46
C VAL A 16 8.40 19.54 0.69
N THR A 17 8.86 18.51 -0.03
CA THR A 17 10.27 18.10 0.00
C THR A 17 10.67 17.56 -1.37
N ARG A 18 11.66 18.20 -2.00
CA ARG A 18 12.31 17.65 -3.19
C ARG A 18 13.22 16.50 -2.76
N LEU A 19 12.82 15.28 -3.08
CA LEU A 19 13.52 14.07 -2.65
C LEU A 19 14.75 13.80 -3.49
N ASN A 20 14.67 14.09 -4.79
CA ASN A 20 15.79 14.03 -5.73
C ASN A 20 15.48 14.87 -6.99
N VAL A 21 16.24 14.68 -8.07
CA VAL A 21 16.05 15.42 -9.33
C VAL A 21 14.77 15.06 -10.09
N ARG A 22 14.10 13.95 -9.77
CA ARG A 22 12.88 13.48 -10.46
C ARG A 22 11.62 13.56 -9.61
N THR A 23 11.76 13.64 -8.28
CA THR A 23 10.65 13.38 -7.36
C THR A 23 10.54 14.48 -6.30
N VAL A 24 9.35 15.07 -6.20
CA VAL A 24 8.95 15.95 -5.10
C VAL A 24 7.83 15.27 -4.31
N ARG A 25 7.97 15.21 -2.99
CA ARG A 25 6.91 14.76 -2.09
C ARG A 25 6.10 15.97 -1.62
N ILE A 26 4.78 15.86 -1.66
CA ILE A 26 3.84 16.84 -1.13
C ILE A 26 2.91 16.12 -0.15
N LEU A 27 2.85 16.58 1.10
CA LEU A 27 1.98 16.00 2.13
C LEU A 27 0.53 16.45 1.94
N GLY A 28 -0.41 15.52 2.05
CA GLY A 28 -1.86 15.73 1.89
C GLY A 28 -2.55 16.52 3.01
N GLN A 29 -1.80 17.04 3.99
CA GLN A 29 -2.31 17.84 5.13
C GLN A 29 -3.42 17.16 5.96
N ASN A 30 -3.39 15.83 6.01
CA ASN A 30 -4.41 14.98 6.63
C ASN A 30 -3.82 14.04 7.71
N PRO A 31 -3.13 14.53 8.76
CA PRO A 31 -2.51 13.68 9.77
C PRO A 31 -3.56 12.91 10.59
N SER A 32 -3.30 11.63 10.87
CA SER A 32 -4.18 10.78 11.68
C SER A 32 -3.44 9.52 12.17
N ALA A 33 -4.13 8.67 12.94
CA ALA A 33 -3.60 7.37 13.35
C ALA A 33 -3.33 6.41 12.17
N PHE A 34 -4.02 6.59 11.05
CA PHE A 34 -3.89 5.74 9.86
C PHE A 34 -2.95 6.37 8.81
N THR A 35 -2.99 7.69 8.66
CA THR A 35 -2.23 8.45 7.67
C THR A 35 -0.89 8.98 8.22
N LEU A 36 -0.58 8.75 9.49
CA LEU A 36 0.63 9.24 10.17
C LEU A 36 0.72 10.79 10.10
N GLN A 37 1.80 11.34 9.54
CA GLN A 37 1.97 12.77 9.30
C GLN A 37 1.05 13.30 8.18
N GLY A 38 0.43 12.42 7.39
CA GLY A 38 -0.39 12.73 6.22
C GLY A 38 -0.07 11.80 5.05
N THR A 39 -0.91 11.81 4.01
CA THR A 39 -0.64 11.10 2.75
C THR A 39 0.55 11.73 2.04
N ASN A 40 1.54 10.92 1.68
CA ASN A 40 2.59 11.32 0.76
C ASN A 40 2.06 11.23 -0.67
N THR A 41 1.84 12.38 -1.30
CA THR A 41 1.67 12.45 -2.75
C THR A 41 3.03 12.72 -3.39
N TYR A 42 3.25 12.24 -4.61
CA TYR A 42 4.55 12.38 -5.28
C TYR A 42 4.38 12.96 -6.68
N LEU A 43 5.06 14.06 -6.95
CA LEU A 43 5.20 14.60 -8.30
C LEU A 43 6.48 14.02 -8.92
N VAL A 44 6.32 13.28 -10.01
CA VAL A 44 7.39 12.64 -10.77
C VAL A 44 7.55 13.34 -12.12
N MET A 45 8.74 13.85 -12.39
CA MET A 45 9.07 14.56 -13.63
C MET A 45 10.41 14.06 -14.20
N PRO A 46 10.78 14.40 -15.45
CA PRO A 46 12.17 14.26 -15.91
C PRO A 46 13.16 14.97 -14.97
N PRO A 47 14.47 14.65 -15.03
CA PRO A 47 15.46 15.28 -14.15
C PRO A 47 15.40 16.80 -14.28
N CYS A 48 15.15 17.46 -13.17
CA CYS A 48 15.05 18.90 -13.05
C CYS A 48 15.94 19.34 -11.89
N ASP A 49 16.78 20.34 -12.11
CA ASP A 49 17.62 20.98 -11.10
C ASP A 49 16.86 22.03 -10.27
N TRP A 50 15.61 22.31 -10.66
CA TRP A 50 14.72 23.32 -10.09
C TRP A 50 15.11 24.77 -10.43
N ASN A 51 15.82 24.96 -11.54
CA ASN A 51 16.01 26.24 -12.21
C ASN A 51 15.13 26.28 -13.48
N PHE A 52 14.24 27.28 -13.55
CA PHE A 52 13.31 27.45 -14.67
C PHE A 52 13.56 28.72 -15.48
N ASP A 53 14.60 29.49 -15.15
CA ASP A 53 14.83 30.82 -15.74
C ASP A 53 15.11 30.75 -17.24
N ASP A 54 15.85 29.72 -17.67
CA ASP A 54 16.24 29.52 -19.08
C ASP A 54 15.29 28.59 -19.85
N ARG A 55 14.21 28.10 -19.22
CA ARG A 55 13.27 27.17 -19.85
C ARG A 55 12.18 27.90 -20.61
N SER A 56 11.98 27.48 -21.85
CA SER A 56 10.93 27.99 -22.74
C SER A 56 9.68 27.10 -22.75
N THR A 57 9.81 25.86 -22.26
CA THR A 57 8.76 24.84 -22.27
C THR A 57 8.36 24.40 -20.87
N LEU A 58 7.10 23.95 -20.74
CA LEU A 58 6.62 23.30 -19.53
C LEU A 58 7.27 21.93 -19.37
N LEU A 59 7.65 21.60 -18.13
CA LEU A 59 8.17 20.28 -17.81
C LEU A 59 7.01 19.32 -17.49
N PRO A 60 6.78 18.24 -18.26
CA PRO A 60 5.70 17.31 -17.99
C PRO A 60 5.93 16.53 -16.70
N ALA A 61 4.86 16.27 -15.97
CA ALA A 61 4.89 15.56 -14.70
C ALA A 61 3.70 14.60 -14.54
N ILE A 62 3.90 13.60 -13.68
CA ILE A 62 2.92 12.62 -13.22
C ILE A 62 2.74 12.81 -11.71
N LEU A 63 1.49 12.85 -11.24
CA LEU A 63 1.17 12.90 -9.81
C LEU A 63 0.75 11.51 -9.33
N ILE A 64 1.39 11.00 -8.28
CA ILE A 64 1.03 9.77 -7.59
C ILE A 64 0.22 10.13 -6.34
N ASP A 65 -1.02 9.66 -6.30
CA ASP A 65 -2.05 9.92 -5.28
C ASP A 65 -2.39 11.41 -5.11
N THR A 66 -3.52 11.69 -4.45
CA THR A 66 -4.09 13.06 -4.37
C THR A 66 -4.42 13.51 -2.96
N GLY A 67 -4.10 12.70 -1.94
CA GLY A 67 -4.50 12.99 -0.58
C GLY A 67 -6.02 12.81 -0.37
N ASP A 68 -6.47 13.33 0.77
CA ASP A 68 -7.86 13.27 1.19
C ASP A 68 -8.72 14.36 0.52
N ALA A 69 -10.03 14.33 0.75
CA ALA A 69 -10.99 15.31 0.25
C ALA A 69 -10.92 16.65 1.03
N ARG A 70 -9.75 17.31 0.98
CA ARG A 70 -9.47 18.57 1.69
C ARG A 70 -8.91 19.64 0.76
N GLU A 71 -9.17 20.90 1.11
CA GLU A 71 -8.73 22.06 0.32
C GLU A 71 -7.31 22.52 0.65
N ASP A 72 -6.80 22.21 1.84
CA ASP A 72 -5.50 22.67 2.34
C ASP A 72 -4.29 22.00 1.66
N TYR A 73 -4.49 20.89 0.93
CA TYR A 73 -3.47 20.27 0.08
C TYR A 73 -3.19 21.06 -1.21
N VAL A 74 -4.23 21.60 -1.84
CA VAL A 74 -4.17 22.19 -3.19
C VAL A 74 -3.17 23.36 -3.29
N PRO A 75 -3.08 24.30 -2.32
CA PRO A 75 -2.11 25.38 -2.38
C PRO A 75 -0.65 24.90 -2.48
N TYR A 76 -0.30 23.81 -1.82
CA TYR A 76 1.05 23.25 -1.89
C TYR A 76 1.34 22.63 -3.27
N LEU A 77 0.37 21.89 -3.83
CA LEU A 77 0.52 21.34 -5.17
C LEU A 77 0.62 22.45 -6.23
N GLU A 78 -0.26 23.46 -6.16
CA GLU A 78 -0.24 24.61 -7.07
C GLU A 78 1.13 25.30 -7.02
N GLN A 79 1.65 25.55 -5.82
CA GLN A 79 2.94 26.21 -5.64
C GLN A 79 4.08 25.41 -6.28
N VAL A 80 4.10 24.08 -6.08
CA VAL A 80 5.10 23.21 -6.70
C VAL A 80 4.99 23.26 -8.23
N LEU A 81 3.78 23.25 -8.79
CA LEU A 81 3.58 23.35 -10.25
C LEU A 81 4.03 24.70 -10.83
N ARG A 82 4.03 25.77 -10.03
CA ARG A 82 4.61 27.09 -10.37
C ARG A 82 6.13 27.15 -10.21
N GLY A 83 6.77 26.05 -9.78
CA GLY A 83 8.22 25.96 -9.62
C GLY A 83 8.73 26.45 -8.27
N ASN A 84 7.88 26.56 -7.25
CA ASN A 84 8.27 27.00 -5.92
C ASN A 84 8.21 25.84 -4.91
N LEU A 85 9.25 25.63 -4.11
CA LEU A 85 9.30 24.57 -3.08
C LEU A 85 8.98 25.06 -1.67
N SER A 86 8.86 26.38 -1.48
CA SER A 86 8.66 27.01 -0.17
C SER A 86 7.44 27.92 -0.19
N MET A 87 6.52 27.74 0.75
CA MET A 87 5.33 28.60 0.91
C MET A 87 5.67 30.07 1.22
N LEU A 88 6.93 30.36 1.57
CA LEU A 88 7.41 31.74 1.77
C LEU A 88 7.68 32.48 0.46
N ASP A 89 7.75 31.76 -0.67
CA ASP A 89 7.90 32.37 -1.99
C ASP A 89 6.54 32.92 -2.43
N GLU A 90 6.29 34.21 -2.15
CA GLU A 90 5.03 34.93 -2.43
C GLU A 90 4.75 35.15 -3.93
N GLY A 91 5.45 34.46 -4.83
CA GLY A 91 5.33 34.66 -6.26
C GLY A 91 4.15 33.91 -6.87
N ASN A 92 3.16 34.64 -7.40
CA ASN A 92 2.24 34.16 -8.44
C ASN A 92 2.99 33.99 -9.78
N GLY A 93 4.09 33.25 -9.77
CA GLY A 93 4.89 32.96 -10.96
C GLY A 93 4.10 32.14 -11.99
N PRO A 94 4.56 32.12 -13.24
CA PRO A 94 3.94 31.28 -14.27
C PRO A 94 4.02 29.80 -13.89
N VAL A 95 3.07 29.00 -14.37
CA VAL A 95 3.13 27.55 -14.23
C VAL A 95 4.36 27.04 -14.99
N ARG A 96 5.16 26.18 -14.34
CA ARG A 96 6.39 25.61 -14.88
C ARG A 96 6.30 24.12 -15.18
N LEU A 97 5.44 23.41 -14.45
CA LEU A 97 5.23 21.98 -14.63
C LEU A 97 3.82 21.70 -15.19
N ALA A 98 3.77 20.82 -16.19
CA ALA A 98 2.54 20.39 -16.85
C ALA A 98 2.11 19.02 -16.31
N LEU A 99 1.04 18.99 -15.51
CA LEU A 99 0.52 17.72 -15.00
C LEU A 99 -0.25 16.98 -16.10
N THR A 100 0.36 15.92 -16.63
CA THR A 100 -0.17 15.13 -17.76
C THR A 100 -0.98 13.92 -17.32
N ASP A 101 -0.60 13.33 -16.19
CA ASP A 101 -1.20 12.11 -15.66
C ASP A 101 -1.28 12.18 -14.13
N ILE A 102 -2.38 11.67 -13.58
CA ILE A 102 -2.56 11.38 -12.16
C ILE A 102 -2.70 9.87 -12.05
N VAL A 103 -1.91 9.21 -11.21
CA VAL A 103 -1.97 7.77 -10.98
C VAL A 103 -2.33 7.51 -9.52
N LEU A 104 -3.27 6.60 -9.29
CA LEU A 104 -3.85 6.34 -7.98
C LEU A 104 -3.53 4.91 -7.52
N THR A 105 -2.93 4.78 -6.34
CA THR A 105 -2.47 3.50 -5.80
C THR A 105 -3.63 2.56 -5.48
N HIS A 106 -4.64 3.01 -4.73
CA HIS A 106 -5.79 2.19 -4.32
C HIS A 106 -7.01 3.07 -3.99
N TRP A 107 -8.15 2.47 -3.64
CA TRP A 107 -9.43 3.19 -3.53
C TRP A 107 -9.62 4.05 -2.27
N HIS A 108 -8.80 3.90 -1.22
CA HIS A 108 -9.05 4.60 0.04
C HIS A 108 -9.06 6.13 -0.15
N HIS A 109 -9.93 6.79 0.61
CA HIS A 109 -10.30 8.19 0.42
C HIS A 109 -9.11 9.14 0.57
N ASP A 110 -8.12 8.79 1.37
CA ASP A 110 -6.90 9.55 1.61
C ASP A 110 -5.88 9.44 0.46
N HIS A 111 -6.17 8.67 -0.58
CA HIS A 111 -5.39 8.59 -1.82
C HIS A 111 -6.18 9.13 -3.03
N VAL A 112 -7.50 8.87 -3.10
CA VAL A 112 -8.37 9.26 -4.23
C VAL A 112 -9.24 10.50 -3.94
N GLY A 113 -9.33 10.92 -2.69
CA GLY A 113 -10.27 11.94 -2.23
C GLY A 113 -9.99 13.32 -2.79
N GLY A 114 -8.71 13.63 -3.03
CA GLY A 114 -8.26 14.91 -3.57
C GLY A 114 -8.46 15.07 -5.08
N VAL A 115 -8.73 14.01 -5.86
CA VAL A 115 -8.89 14.08 -7.33
C VAL A 115 -9.80 15.23 -7.78
N PRO A 116 -11.01 15.43 -7.23
CA PRO A 116 -11.88 16.53 -7.66
C PRO A 116 -11.28 17.92 -7.42
N PHE A 117 -10.52 18.07 -6.33
CA PHE A 117 -9.89 19.34 -5.94
C PHE A 117 -8.70 19.64 -6.85
N VAL A 118 -7.87 18.63 -7.14
CA VAL A 118 -6.75 18.75 -8.09
C VAL A 118 -7.25 19.09 -9.49
N LEU A 119 -8.29 18.40 -9.99
CA LEU A 119 -8.84 18.68 -11.32
C LEU A 119 -9.42 20.10 -11.44
N ARG A 120 -10.12 20.60 -10.41
CA ARG A 120 -10.61 21.99 -10.38
C ARG A 120 -9.47 23.01 -10.33
N MET A 121 -8.41 22.74 -9.57
CA MET A 121 -7.22 23.60 -9.53
C MET A 121 -6.55 23.66 -10.92
N LEU A 122 -6.36 22.52 -11.60
CA LEU A 122 -5.75 22.50 -12.92
C LEU A 122 -6.60 23.23 -13.96
N ASP A 123 -7.92 23.15 -13.83
CA ASP A 123 -8.85 23.90 -14.67
C ASP A 123 -8.74 25.41 -14.46
N LYS A 124 -8.64 25.85 -13.20
CA LYS A 124 -8.37 27.24 -12.86
C LYS A 124 -7.04 27.72 -13.46
N LEU A 125 -5.97 26.94 -13.33
CA LEU A 125 -4.66 27.28 -13.90
C LEU A 125 -4.69 27.41 -15.43
N ARG A 126 -5.44 26.54 -16.12
CA ARG A 126 -5.66 26.65 -17.58
C ARG A 126 -6.35 27.95 -17.96
N GLN A 127 -7.33 28.38 -17.18
CA GLN A 127 -8.06 29.63 -17.42
C GLN A 127 -7.19 30.87 -17.12
N GLU A 128 -6.32 30.80 -16.11
CA GLU A 128 -5.38 31.87 -15.76
C GLU A 128 -4.27 32.07 -16.81
N ALA A 129 -3.87 31.00 -17.50
CA ALA A 129 -2.75 31.01 -18.45
C ALA A 129 -3.12 30.30 -19.77
N PRO A 130 -4.06 30.85 -20.57
CA PRO A 130 -4.51 30.21 -21.81
C PRO A 130 -3.38 30.02 -22.84
N ASP A 131 -2.43 30.96 -22.89
CA ASP A 131 -1.29 30.90 -23.80
C ASP A 131 -0.26 29.82 -23.41
N ALA A 132 -0.27 29.36 -22.16
CA ALA A 132 0.64 28.32 -21.68
C ALA A 132 0.26 26.91 -22.16
N GLN A 133 -0.94 26.73 -22.73
CA GLN A 133 -1.42 25.45 -23.26
C GLN A 133 -1.27 24.28 -22.27
N LEU A 134 -1.60 24.50 -20.99
CA LEU A 134 -1.51 23.46 -19.97
C LEU A 134 -2.38 22.25 -20.35
N PRO A 135 -1.88 21.02 -20.18
CA PRO A 135 -2.63 19.84 -20.57
C PRO A 135 -3.86 19.60 -19.71
N VAL A 136 -4.78 18.82 -20.27
CA VAL A 136 -5.87 18.18 -19.51
C VAL A 136 -5.36 16.81 -19.07
N PRO A 137 -5.36 16.47 -17.77
CA PRO A 137 -4.75 15.24 -17.28
C PRO A 137 -5.63 14.00 -17.52
N ARG A 138 -4.99 12.83 -17.61
CA ARG A 138 -5.65 11.51 -17.45
C ARG A 138 -5.56 11.07 -15.99
N VAL A 139 -6.63 10.48 -15.43
CA VAL A 139 -6.62 9.94 -14.06
C VAL A 139 -6.64 8.41 -14.13
N HIS A 140 -5.53 7.76 -13.82
CA HIS A 140 -5.34 6.31 -13.93
C HIS A 140 -5.62 5.60 -12.62
N LYS A 141 -6.42 4.53 -12.69
CA LYS A 141 -6.77 3.67 -11.56
C LYS A 141 -6.85 2.22 -12.01
N CYS A 142 -6.35 1.29 -11.20
CA CYS A 142 -6.59 -0.13 -11.44
C CYS A 142 -8.10 -0.41 -11.33
N PRO A 143 -8.76 -0.98 -12.35
CA PRO A 143 -10.21 -1.17 -12.32
C PRO A 143 -10.66 -2.15 -11.22
N GLU A 144 -11.69 -1.78 -10.46
CA GLU A 144 -12.29 -2.61 -9.41
C GLU A 144 -13.78 -2.26 -9.26
N PRO A 145 -14.69 -3.19 -8.86
CA PRO A 145 -16.11 -2.90 -8.69
C PRO A 145 -16.43 -1.97 -7.51
N ARG A 146 -15.50 -1.80 -6.55
CA ARG A 146 -15.68 -0.94 -5.38
C ARG A 146 -14.63 0.15 -5.38
N THR A 147 -15.04 1.37 -5.70
CA THR A 147 -14.30 2.60 -5.40
C THR A 147 -14.73 3.15 -4.04
N ASP A 148 -14.06 4.20 -3.55
CA ASP A 148 -14.58 4.99 -2.43
C ASP A 148 -16.04 5.39 -2.70
N PRO A 149 -17.00 5.08 -1.80
CA PRO A 149 -18.42 5.34 -2.01
C PRO A 149 -18.74 6.81 -2.26
N GLY A 150 -17.96 7.73 -1.69
CA GLY A 150 -18.13 9.17 -1.88
C GLY A 150 -17.43 9.74 -3.11
N PHE A 151 -16.63 8.96 -3.83
CA PHE A 151 -15.77 9.46 -4.90
C PHE A 151 -16.60 10.08 -6.03
N PHE A 152 -17.54 9.33 -6.59
CA PHE A 152 -18.37 9.80 -7.70
C PHE A 152 -19.26 10.98 -7.29
N GLU A 153 -19.72 11.03 -6.04
CA GLU A 153 -20.46 12.17 -5.49
C GLU A 153 -19.61 13.45 -5.43
N ARG A 154 -18.30 13.33 -5.21
CA ARG A 154 -17.39 14.49 -5.24
C ARG A 154 -16.99 14.85 -6.68
N VAL A 155 -16.79 13.86 -7.56
CA VAL A 155 -16.42 14.06 -8.97
C VAL A 155 -17.55 14.66 -9.80
N ARG A 156 -18.83 14.47 -9.43
CA ARG A 156 -19.97 15.05 -10.18
C ARG A 156 -19.92 16.58 -10.35
N TYR A 157 -19.14 17.26 -9.52
CA TYR A 157 -18.93 18.71 -9.56
C TYR A 157 -17.68 19.14 -10.35
N VAL A 158 -16.94 18.18 -10.90
CA VAL A 158 -15.82 18.44 -11.80
C VAL A 158 -16.37 18.58 -13.22
N ARG A 159 -15.91 19.61 -13.95
CA ARG A 159 -16.33 19.81 -15.33
C ARG A 159 -15.84 18.65 -16.21
N PRO A 160 -16.63 18.16 -17.19
CA PRO A 160 -16.21 17.07 -18.07
C PRO A 160 -14.98 17.35 -18.94
N ASP A 161 -14.66 18.62 -19.17
CA ASP A 161 -13.47 19.07 -19.90
C ASP A 161 -12.22 19.22 -19.01
N ALA A 162 -12.36 19.01 -17.70
CA ALA A 162 -11.24 19.15 -16.75
C ALA A 162 -10.31 17.93 -16.69
N TYR A 163 -10.69 16.82 -17.32
CA TYR A 163 -9.91 15.58 -17.42
C TYR A 163 -10.15 14.94 -18.80
N VAL A 164 -9.20 14.14 -19.27
CA VAL A 164 -9.40 13.36 -20.51
C VAL A 164 -10.30 12.16 -20.17
N PRO A 165 -11.41 11.92 -20.88
CA PRO A 165 -12.28 10.79 -20.59
C PRO A 165 -11.62 9.46 -21.00
N ALA A 166 -11.75 8.45 -20.15
CA ALA A 166 -11.32 7.09 -20.41
C ALA A 166 -12.08 6.50 -21.62
N PRO A 167 -11.39 5.79 -22.53
CA PRO A 167 -12.01 5.23 -23.71
C PRO A 167 -13.08 4.20 -23.34
N HIS A 168 -14.20 4.20 -24.07
CA HIS A 168 -15.32 3.26 -23.90
C HIS A 168 -16.05 3.29 -22.55
N LYS A 169 -15.81 4.33 -21.72
CA LYS A 169 -16.57 4.59 -20.49
C LYS A 169 -17.55 5.74 -20.70
N GLN A 170 -18.67 5.72 -19.98
CA GLN A 170 -19.70 6.77 -20.02
C GLN A 170 -20.00 7.28 -18.60
N GLY A 171 -20.56 8.48 -18.51
CA GLY A 171 -20.90 9.09 -17.22
C GLY A 171 -19.68 9.31 -16.33
N LEU A 172 -19.85 9.23 -15.01
CA LEU A 172 -18.77 9.52 -14.07
C LEU A 172 -17.64 8.48 -14.09
N GLU A 173 -17.87 7.27 -14.62
CA GLU A 173 -16.82 6.26 -14.78
C GLU A 173 -15.75 6.67 -15.80
N SER A 174 -16.04 7.61 -16.71
CA SER A 174 -15.05 8.06 -17.69
C SER A 174 -13.90 8.83 -17.07
N VAL A 175 -13.96 9.20 -15.78
CA VAL A 175 -12.82 9.82 -15.11
C VAL A 175 -11.65 8.83 -14.92
N MET A 176 -11.94 7.53 -14.76
CA MET A 176 -10.94 6.53 -14.40
C MET A 176 -10.39 5.81 -15.63
N TRP A 177 -9.21 6.24 -16.08
CA TRP A 177 -8.41 5.52 -17.06
C TRP A 177 -7.94 4.18 -16.48
N PRO A 178 -8.17 3.07 -17.20
CA PRO A 178 -7.81 1.76 -16.69
C PRO A 178 -6.29 1.61 -16.63
N LEU A 179 -5.77 1.37 -15.42
CA LEU A 179 -4.39 1.00 -15.19
C LEU A 179 -4.23 -0.52 -15.20
N HIS A 180 -3.22 -1.02 -15.90
CA HIS A 180 -2.94 -2.45 -16.02
C HIS A 180 -1.58 -2.83 -15.43
N ASP A 181 -1.45 -4.09 -15.01
CA ASP A 181 -0.20 -4.63 -14.52
C ASP A 181 0.92 -4.54 -15.59
N ASN A 182 2.07 -4.01 -15.20
CA ASN A 182 3.23 -3.68 -16.04
C ASN A 182 3.00 -2.57 -17.09
N MET A 183 1.88 -1.84 -17.03
CA MET A 183 1.71 -0.63 -17.84
C MET A 183 2.78 0.40 -17.46
N THR A 184 3.38 1.04 -18.46
CA THR A 184 4.37 2.09 -18.28
C THR A 184 3.80 3.44 -18.68
N LEU A 185 4.05 4.46 -17.85
CA LEU A 185 3.74 5.86 -18.13
C LEU A 185 5.05 6.63 -18.07
N SER A 186 5.39 7.33 -19.16
CA SER A 186 6.65 8.08 -19.27
C SER A 186 6.38 9.55 -19.55
N VAL A 187 7.18 10.41 -18.91
CA VAL A 187 7.27 11.85 -19.20
C VAL A 187 8.69 12.15 -19.67
N VAL A 188 8.81 12.96 -20.72
CA VAL A 188 10.07 13.30 -21.39
C VAL A 188 10.24 14.80 -21.39
N ASP A 189 11.45 15.29 -21.10
CA ASP A 189 11.76 16.71 -21.16
C ASP A 189 11.70 17.21 -22.62
N PRO A 190 10.83 18.19 -22.94
CA PRO A 190 10.73 18.73 -24.31
C PRO A 190 12.00 19.39 -24.82
N GLU A 191 12.88 19.86 -23.92
CA GLU A 191 14.15 20.50 -24.28
C GLU A 191 15.32 19.51 -24.32
N ASN A 192 15.13 18.28 -23.82
CA ASN A 192 16.14 17.23 -23.86
C ASN A 192 15.51 15.82 -23.81
N GLU A 193 15.32 15.20 -24.97
CA GLU A 193 14.66 13.89 -25.07
C GLU A 193 15.37 12.74 -24.32
N ARG A 194 16.64 12.92 -23.91
CA ARG A 194 17.36 11.94 -23.07
C ARG A 194 16.90 11.96 -21.61
N ASN A 195 16.29 13.06 -21.19
CA ASN A 195 15.73 13.25 -19.86
C ASN A 195 14.32 12.67 -19.85
N VAL A 196 14.18 11.44 -19.37
CA VAL A 196 12.90 10.71 -19.28
C VAL A 196 12.71 10.15 -17.88
N SER A 197 11.48 10.17 -17.36
CA SER A 197 11.08 9.43 -16.15
C SER A 197 9.94 8.47 -16.51
N THR A 198 10.07 7.20 -16.12
CA THR A 198 9.13 6.12 -16.45
C THR A 198 8.62 5.44 -15.19
N LEU A 199 7.31 5.51 -14.98
CA LEU A 199 6.61 4.75 -13.94
C LEU A 199 6.05 3.47 -14.53
N ARG A 200 6.46 2.32 -13.98
CA ARG A 200 5.85 1.02 -14.25
C ARG A 200 4.89 0.63 -13.13
N ALA A 201 3.63 0.41 -13.48
CA ALA A 201 2.60 -0.07 -12.56
C ALA A 201 2.80 -1.55 -12.23
N LEU A 202 2.75 -1.89 -10.94
CA LEU A 202 2.81 -3.27 -10.42
C LEU A 202 1.52 -3.55 -9.66
N TYR A 203 0.67 -4.40 -10.23
CA TYR A 203 -0.53 -4.85 -9.52
C TYR A 203 -0.11 -5.64 -8.27
N THR A 204 -0.52 -5.15 -7.10
CA THR A 204 -0.04 -5.61 -5.79
C THR A 204 -1.20 -5.60 -4.78
N PRO A 205 -2.22 -6.45 -4.99
CA PRO A 205 -3.40 -6.50 -4.13
C PRO A 205 -3.08 -7.00 -2.72
N GLY A 206 -4.03 -6.87 -1.82
CA GLY A 206 -4.00 -7.45 -0.48
C GLY A 206 -4.25 -6.40 0.60
N HIS A 207 -3.58 -5.25 0.53
CA HIS A 207 -4.01 -4.07 1.31
C HIS A 207 -5.45 -3.68 0.91
N ALA A 208 -5.62 -3.45 -0.39
CA ALA A 208 -6.89 -3.29 -1.07
C ALA A 208 -6.88 -4.15 -2.35
N ALA A 209 -8.05 -4.47 -2.86
CA ALA A 209 -8.23 -5.28 -4.08
C ALA A 209 -7.58 -4.63 -5.33
N ASP A 210 -7.61 -3.30 -5.39
CA ASP A 210 -7.19 -2.49 -6.53
C ASP A 210 -5.80 -1.85 -6.36
N HIS A 211 -5.03 -2.34 -5.38
CA HIS A 211 -3.77 -1.73 -4.97
C HIS A 211 -2.66 -1.91 -6.01
N VAL A 212 -1.93 -0.82 -6.29
CA VAL A 212 -0.81 -0.76 -7.20
C VAL A 212 0.40 -0.09 -6.53
N MET A 213 1.57 -0.70 -6.70
CA MET A 213 2.87 -0.06 -6.46
C MET A 213 3.42 0.46 -7.79
N PHE A 214 4.21 1.53 -7.77
CA PHE A 214 4.86 2.05 -8.97
C PHE A 214 6.38 1.98 -8.85
N LEU A 215 7.04 1.43 -9.86
CA LEU A 215 8.50 1.48 -9.96
C LEU A 215 8.91 2.65 -10.86
N LEU A 216 9.70 3.58 -10.34
CA LEU A 216 10.45 4.55 -11.14
C LEU A 216 11.69 3.83 -11.71
N GLU A 217 11.67 3.56 -13.00
CA GLU A 217 12.67 2.69 -13.65
C GLU A 217 14.09 3.29 -13.59
N GLU A 218 14.22 4.60 -13.79
CA GLU A 218 15.51 5.27 -13.88
C GLU A 218 16.24 5.32 -12.53
N ASP A 219 15.51 5.58 -11.43
CA ASP A 219 16.08 5.69 -10.09
C ASP A 219 15.94 4.38 -9.27
N ARG A 220 15.26 3.37 -9.82
CA ARG A 220 14.99 2.09 -9.13
C ARG A 220 14.28 2.28 -7.78
N ILE A 221 13.40 3.28 -7.70
CA ILE A 221 12.62 3.63 -6.50
C ILE A 221 11.24 3.00 -6.61
N LEU A 222 10.76 2.37 -5.53
CA LEU A 222 9.43 1.78 -5.48
C LEU A 222 8.50 2.64 -4.63
N PHE A 223 7.48 3.23 -5.26
CA PHE A 223 6.34 3.82 -4.58
C PHE A 223 5.43 2.71 -4.10
N THR A 224 5.28 2.58 -2.78
CA THR A 224 4.70 1.38 -2.17
C THR A 224 3.23 1.52 -1.80
N GLY A 225 2.65 2.72 -1.92
CA GLY A 225 1.32 3.01 -1.41
C GLY A 225 1.20 2.54 0.03
N ASP A 226 0.13 1.81 0.32
CA ASP A 226 -0.16 1.34 1.67
C ASP A 226 0.27 -0.10 1.94
N ASN A 227 0.90 -0.77 0.97
CA ASN A 227 1.45 -2.09 1.21
C ASN A 227 2.68 -2.06 2.12
N VAL A 228 3.47 -0.98 2.12
CA VAL A 228 4.62 -0.78 3.02
C VAL A 228 4.62 0.66 3.50
N LEU A 229 4.62 0.87 4.81
CA LEU A 229 4.59 2.20 5.41
C LEU A 229 5.96 2.61 5.94
N GLY A 230 6.25 3.91 5.96
CA GLY A 230 7.50 4.48 6.48
C GLY A 230 7.71 4.21 7.97
N ARG A 231 6.61 4.02 8.71
CA ARG A 231 6.64 3.65 10.13
C ARG A 231 5.52 2.65 10.46
N GLY A 232 5.82 1.72 11.35
CA GLY A 232 4.84 0.74 11.80
C GLY A 232 4.54 -0.35 10.76
N SER A 233 3.29 -0.80 10.74
CA SER A 233 2.78 -1.86 9.87
C SER A 233 1.46 -1.41 9.26
N THR A 234 1.14 -1.92 8.07
CA THR A 234 -0.15 -1.67 7.41
C THR A 234 -1.24 -2.64 7.81
N VAL A 235 -2.48 -2.30 7.45
CA VAL A 235 -3.67 -3.15 7.44
C VAL A 235 -3.84 -3.80 6.07
N PHE A 236 -4.61 -4.89 6.00
CA PHE A 236 -4.86 -5.60 4.74
C PHE A 236 -6.20 -6.33 4.76
N GLU A 237 -6.84 -6.43 3.61
CA GLU A 237 -8.08 -7.16 3.35
C GLU A 237 -7.83 -8.66 3.12
N ASP A 238 -6.73 -9.00 2.45
CA ASP A 238 -6.37 -10.39 2.14
C ASP A 238 -4.86 -10.60 2.38
N LEU A 239 -4.53 -11.42 3.39
CA LEU A 239 -3.14 -11.67 3.76
C LEU A 239 -2.39 -12.50 2.70
N LEU A 240 -3.06 -13.42 2.01
CA LEU A 240 -2.42 -14.27 1.01
C LEU A 240 -1.97 -13.43 -0.19
N LEU A 241 -2.86 -12.59 -0.70
CA LEU A 241 -2.55 -11.64 -1.77
C LEU A 241 -1.51 -10.61 -1.32
N TYR A 242 -1.63 -10.08 -0.11
CA TYR A 242 -0.68 -9.13 0.46
C TYR A 242 0.75 -9.71 0.53
N MET A 243 0.90 -10.94 1.01
CA MET A 243 2.20 -11.62 1.08
C MET A 243 2.80 -11.85 -0.31
N HIS A 244 1.98 -12.23 -1.29
CA HIS A 244 2.42 -12.33 -2.68
C HIS A 244 2.88 -10.97 -3.22
N SER A 245 2.16 -9.90 -2.92
CA SER A 245 2.49 -8.54 -3.35
C SER A 245 3.80 -8.02 -2.78
N LEU A 246 4.07 -8.28 -1.49
CA LEU A 246 5.36 -7.97 -0.87
C LEU A 246 6.52 -8.73 -1.54
N GLN A 247 6.32 -10.02 -1.80
CA GLN A 247 7.34 -10.83 -2.46
C GLN A 247 7.57 -10.37 -3.90
N ARG A 248 6.51 -10.04 -4.65
CA ARG A 248 6.62 -9.45 -6.00
C ARG A 248 7.44 -8.17 -5.98
N GLY A 249 7.18 -7.27 -5.03
CA GLY A 249 7.98 -6.06 -4.85
C GLY A 249 9.45 -6.38 -4.60
N LEU A 250 9.74 -7.36 -3.74
CA LEU A 250 11.10 -7.80 -3.45
C LEU A 250 11.79 -8.41 -4.68
N ASP A 251 11.09 -9.25 -5.44
CA ASP A 251 11.62 -9.89 -6.65
C ASP A 251 11.95 -8.86 -7.73
N VAL A 252 11.09 -7.86 -7.92
CA VAL A 252 11.33 -6.74 -8.85
C VAL A 252 12.60 -5.97 -8.46
N LEU A 253 12.78 -5.66 -7.18
CA LEU A 253 13.97 -4.95 -6.71
C LEU A 253 15.24 -5.82 -6.77
N CYS A 254 15.15 -7.11 -6.47
CA CYS A 254 16.27 -8.04 -6.53
C CYS A 254 16.74 -8.33 -7.97
N SER A 255 15.81 -8.30 -8.93
CA SER A 255 16.12 -8.52 -10.36
C SER A 255 16.68 -7.26 -11.05
N GLY A 256 16.55 -6.09 -10.41
CA GLY A 256 17.02 -4.81 -10.93
C GLY A 256 18.30 -4.29 -10.24
N GLY A 257 18.71 -3.08 -10.65
CA GLY A 257 19.80 -2.34 -10.00
C GLY A 257 19.41 -1.71 -8.66
N ALA A 258 20.41 -1.27 -7.91
CA ALA A 258 20.23 -0.48 -6.68
C ALA A 258 19.77 0.95 -7.00
N THR A 259 19.15 1.63 -6.04
CA THR A 259 18.81 3.06 -6.15
C THR A 259 20.09 3.89 -6.11
N PRO A 260 20.29 4.86 -7.02
CA PRO A 260 21.40 5.81 -6.93
C PRO A 260 21.39 6.58 -5.60
N LEU A 261 22.58 6.96 -5.13
CA LEU A 261 22.70 7.81 -3.93
C LEU A 261 22.12 9.21 -4.18
N GLY A 262 21.81 9.94 -3.10
CA GLY A 262 21.36 11.32 -3.17
C GLY A 262 19.86 11.53 -2.95
N ILE A 263 19.15 10.52 -2.45
CA ILE A 263 17.75 10.67 -2.05
C ILE A 263 17.68 11.29 -0.65
N VAL A 264 16.96 12.40 -0.50
CA VAL A 264 16.71 13.03 0.81
C VAL A 264 16.05 12.04 1.77
N GLY A 265 16.56 11.96 3.00
CA GLY A 265 16.12 10.99 4.01
C GLY A 265 16.83 9.64 3.94
N THR A 266 17.88 9.49 3.13
CA THR A 266 18.70 8.27 3.06
C THR A 266 20.14 8.51 3.51
N PRO A 267 20.81 7.50 4.12
CA PRO A 267 22.22 7.62 4.50
C PRO A 267 23.13 7.53 3.28
N ILE A 268 24.32 8.16 3.38
CA ILE A 268 25.34 8.15 2.31
C ILE A 268 26.06 6.79 2.24
N THR A 269 26.06 6.02 3.33
CA THR A 269 26.73 4.72 3.43
C THR A 269 25.74 3.61 3.78
N GLY A 270 26.13 2.36 3.49
CA GLY A 270 25.30 1.18 3.82
C GLY A 270 24.10 0.95 2.90
N MET A 271 24.07 1.62 1.74
CA MET A 271 23.03 1.51 0.70
C MET A 271 23.43 0.56 -0.45
N ALA A 272 24.60 -0.06 -0.38
CA ALA A 272 25.10 -0.94 -1.43
C ALA A 272 24.12 -2.09 -1.70
N GLY A 273 23.63 -2.18 -2.93
CA GLY A 273 22.67 -3.21 -3.35
C GLY A 273 21.23 -2.98 -2.90
N GLU A 274 20.94 -1.92 -2.14
CA GLU A 274 19.60 -1.58 -1.65
C GLU A 274 18.84 -0.64 -2.59
N ASN A 275 17.53 -0.59 -2.38
CA ASN A 275 16.62 0.27 -3.11
C ASN A 275 15.80 1.10 -2.13
N VAL A 276 15.42 2.31 -2.52
CA VAL A 276 14.59 3.18 -1.68
C VAL A 276 13.12 2.88 -1.94
N LEU A 277 12.32 2.83 -0.86
CA LEU A 277 10.86 2.82 -0.95
C LEU A 277 10.31 4.19 -0.56
N LEU A 278 9.30 4.63 -1.30
CA LEU A 278 8.53 5.83 -1.04
C LEU A 278 7.10 5.40 -0.66
N PRO A 279 6.73 5.43 0.64
CA PRO A 279 5.44 4.90 1.11
C PRO A 279 4.29 5.89 0.96
N GLY A 280 3.06 5.41 0.95
CA GLY A 280 1.85 6.24 1.03
C GLY A 280 1.81 7.09 2.30
N HIS A 281 2.39 6.60 3.40
CA HIS A 281 2.48 7.33 4.67
C HIS A 281 3.83 7.15 5.35
N GLY A 282 4.26 8.20 6.05
CA GLY A 282 5.49 8.21 6.84
C GLY A 282 6.75 8.50 6.03
N GLU A 283 7.89 8.25 6.64
CA GLU A 283 9.20 8.64 6.10
C GLU A 283 9.67 7.74 4.94
N VAL A 284 10.64 8.25 4.19
CA VAL A 284 11.38 7.47 3.18
C VAL A 284 11.98 6.23 3.83
N ILE A 285 11.95 5.08 3.14
CA ILE A 285 12.53 3.83 3.61
C ILE A 285 13.82 3.57 2.83
N PRO A 286 15.02 3.78 3.42
CA PRO A 286 16.26 3.69 2.66
C PRO A 286 16.62 2.26 2.22
N LYS A 287 16.43 1.28 3.11
CA LYS A 287 16.76 -0.14 2.87
C LYS A 287 15.51 -0.93 2.51
N GLY A 288 15.03 -0.74 1.29
CA GLY A 288 13.76 -1.26 0.82
C GLY A 288 13.69 -2.77 0.70
N LYS A 289 14.74 -3.45 0.23
CA LYS A 289 14.74 -4.92 0.15
C LYS A 289 14.69 -5.50 1.56
N ASP A 290 15.47 -4.95 2.48
CA ASP A 290 15.43 -5.34 3.89
C ASP A 290 14.08 -5.05 4.54
N ALA A 291 13.44 -3.92 4.24
CA ALA A 291 12.10 -3.61 4.73
C ALA A 291 11.06 -4.64 4.27
N LEU A 292 11.05 -4.99 2.98
CA LEU A 292 10.17 -6.02 2.42
C LEU A 292 10.41 -7.40 3.07
N ARG A 293 11.68 -7.81 3.22
CA ARG A 293 12.04 -9.06 3.93
C ARG A 293 11.54 -9.07 5.37
N ARG A 294 11.67 -7.95 6.09
CA ARG A 294 11.16 -7.83 7.48
C ARG A 294 9.64 -7.90 7.53
N TYR A 295 8.94 -7.24 6.60
CA TYR A 295 7.48 -7.31 6.50
C TYR A 295 7.02 -8.75 6.25
N ILE A 296 7.63 -9.46 5.30
CA ILE A 296 7.36 -10.88 5.02
C ILE A 296 7.63 -11.74 6.26
N ARG A 297 8.83 -11.64 6.84
CA ARG A 297 9.23 -12.48 7.98
C ARG A 297 8.32 -12.26 9.19
N HIS A 298 7.94 -11.03 9.48
CA HIS A 298 7.05 -10.73 10.60
C HIS A 298 5.70 -11.46 10.49
N ARG A 299 5.14 -11.59 9.27
CA ARG A 299 3.89 -12.34 9.06
C ARG A 299 4.12 -13.85 9.16
N MET A 300 5.24 -14.34 8.66
CA MET A 300 5.62 -15.75 8.79
C MET A 300 5.84 -16.15 10.25
N ASP A 301 6.50 -15.31 11.06
CA ASP A 301 6.68 -15.54 12.50
C ASP A 301 5.32 -15.73 13.19
N ARG A 302 4.32 -14.93 12.80
CA ARG A 302 2.96 -15.06 13.34
C ARG A 302 2.30 -16.37 12.93
N GLU A 303 2.48 -16.81 11.70
CA GLU A 303 1.98 -18.12 11.22
C GLU A 303 2.62 -19.27 11.98
N GLU A 304 3.95 -19.23 12.15
CA GLU A 304 4.69 -20.23 12.92
C GLU A 304 4.19 -20.30 14.37
N GLN A 305 3.92 -19.15 15.01
CA GLN A 305 3.34 -19.10 16.35
C GLN A 305 1.93 -19.71 16.42
N LEU A 306 1.06 -19.42 15.45
CA LEU A 306 -0.28 -20.00 15.39
C LEU A 306 -0.22 -21.51 15.21
N ILE A 307 0.63 -22.00 14.31
CA ILE A 307 0.83 -23.43 14.07
C ILE A 307 1.36 -24.12 15.34
N ALA A 308 2.36 -23.52 15.99
CA ALA A 308 2.96 -24.08 17.21
C ALA A 308 1.94 -24.17 18.36
N LEU A 309 1.02 -23.22 18.50
CA LEU A 309 -0.01 -23.25 19.54
C LEU A 309 -0.95 -24.46 19.41
N PHE A 310 -1.20 -24.99 18.21
CA PHE A 310 -1.96 -26.23 18.05
C PHE A 310 -1.28 -27.46 18.70
N ALA A 311 0.01 -27.39 19.04
CA ALA A 311 0.70 -28.42 19.82
C ALA A 311 0.42 -28.35 21.33
N CYS A 312 -0.25 -27.29 21.79
CA CYS A 312 -0.46 -26.99 23.19
C CYS A 312 -1.94 -27.11 23.57
N LYS A 313 -2.20 -27.63 24.77
CA LYS A 313 -3.56 -27.60 25.32
C LYS A 313 -3.95 -26.14 25.63
N PRO A 314 -5.08 -25.61 25.11
CA PRO A 314 -5.51 -24.25 25.44
C PRO A 314 -5.57 -24.02 26.95
N GLY A 315 -5.01 -22.89 27.41
CA GLY A 315 -4.93 -22.54 28.83
C GLY A 315 -3.69 -23.08 29.57
N ASN A 316 -2.89 -23.97 28.99
CA ASN A 316 -1.62 -24.39 29.59
C ASN A 316 -0.53 -23.32 29.37
N LYS A 317 -0.37 -22.40 30.33
CA LYS A 317 0.53 -21.24 30.22
C LYS A 317 1.98 -21.62 29.88
N THR A 318 2.51 -22.68 30.49
CA THR A 318 3.91 -23.11 30.26
C THR A 318 4.12 -23.57 28.83
N GLN A 319 3.23 -24.42 28.30
CA GLN A 319 3.31 -24.90 26.92
C GLN A 319 3.13 -23.75 25.93
N MET A 320 2.15 -22.86 26.16
CA MET A 320 1.90 -21.70 25.30
C MET A 320 3.12 -20.76 25.24
N MET A 321 3.73 -20.43 26.39
CA MET A 321 4.94 -19.59 26.42
C MET A 321 6.08 -20.21 25.62
N GLN A 322 6.30 -21.52 25.75
CA GLN A 322 7.34 -22.23 25.00
C GLN A 322 7.06 -22.23 23.49
N ALA A 323 5.82 -22.50 23.08
CA ALA A 323 5.42 -22.48 21.67
C ALA A 323 5.54 -21.10 21.03
N ILE A 324 5.23 -20.04 21.77
CA ILE A 324 5.34 -18.65 21.28
C ILE A 324 6.81 -18.21 21.17
N ALA A 325 7.66 -18.65 22.11
CA ALA A 325 9.07 -18.29 22.15
C ALA A 325 9.92 -19.06 21.12
N TYR A 326 9.59 -20.33 20.86
CA TYR A 326 10.35 -21.22 19.98
C TYR A 326 9.45 -21.93 18.95
N PRO A 327 8.69 -21.20 18.13
CA PRO A 327 7.66 -21.78 17.28
C PRO A 327 8.22 -22.75 16.25
N ALA A 328 9.36 -22.44 15.63
CA ALA A 328 10.00 -23.31 14.64
C ALA A 328 10.29 -24.73 15.17
N GLN A 329 10.83 -24.83 16.40
CA GLN A 329 11.12 -26.12 17.03
C GLN A 329 9.86 -26.95 17.26
N VAL A 330 8.78 -26.31 17.70
CA VAL A 330 7.48 -26.98 17.93
C VAL A 330 6.83 -27.39 16.61
N VAL A 331 6.94 -26.56 15.58
CA VAL A 331 6.45 -26.88 14.22
C VAL A 331 7.17 -28.10 13.66
N ASP A 332 8.48 -28.23 13.86
CA ASP A 332 9.23 -29.41 13.41
C ASP A 332 8.81 -30.69 14.16
N GLN A 333 8.52 -30.59 15.46
CA GLN A 333 7.95 -31.71 16.25
C GLN A 333 6.53 -32.11 15.79
N LEU A 334 5.70 -31.14 15.39
CA LEU A 334 4.39 -31.41 14.80
C LEU A 334 4.51 -32.15 13.46
N ARG A 335 5.48 -31.75 12.63
CA ARG A 335 5.77 -32.39 11.33
C ARG A 335 6.31 -33.81 11.47
N SER A 336 7.11 -34.08 12.51
CA SER A 336 7.62 -35.43 12.81
C SER A 336 6.60 -36.37 13.48
N GLY A 337 5.37 -35.89 13.73
CA GLY A 337 4.31 -36.67 14.40
C GLY A 337 4.54 -36.85 15.91
N GLN A 338 5.47 -36.10 16.49
CA GLN A 338 5.90 -36.24 17.89
C GLN A 338 5.11 -35.36 18.88
N ALA A 339 4.28 -34.45 18.38
CA ALA A 339 3.48 -33.54 19.20
C ALA A 339 1.97 -33.86 19.14
N ALA A 340 1.31 -33.75 20.29
CA ALA A 340 -0.15 -33.81 20.37
C ALA A 340 -0.77 -32.65 19.60
N ARG A 341 -2.00 -32.83 19.08
CA ARG A 341 -2.74 -31.80 18.33
C ARG A 341 -4.01 -31.44 19.08
N TYR A 342 -4.26 -30.14 19.26
CA TYR A 342 -5.41 -29.62 19.99
C TYR A 342 -6.26 -28.72 19.09
N VAL A 343 -7.54 -28.57 19.45
CA VAL A 343 -8.45 -27.62 18.82
C VAL A 343 -8.32 -26.26 19.51
N TRP A 344 -8.29 -25.19 18.71
CA TRP A 344 -8.19 -23.81 19.20
C TRP A 344 -9.29 -22.95 18.60
N THR A 345 -9.69 -21.92 19.34
CA THR A 345 -10.62 -20.87 18.87
C THR A 345 -9.87 -19.56 18.65
N LEU A 346 -10.45 -18.66 17.85
CA LEU A 346 -9.89 -17.32 17.66
C LEU A 346 -9.75 -16.58 19.00
N ARG A 347 -10.71 -16.76 19.91
CA ARG A 347 -10.66 -16.23 21.29
C ARG A 347 -9.40 -16.63 22.02
N GLN A 348 -9.10 -17.92 22.00
CA GLN A 348 -7.94 -18.48 22.69
C GLN A 348 -6.63 -17.98 22.08
N PHE A 349 -6.54 -17.85 20.75
CA PHE A 349 -5.37 -17.28 20.09
C PHE A 349 -5.15 -15.81 20.49
N VAL A 350 -6.20 -14.99 20.50
CA VAL A 350 -6.12 -13.59 20.95
C VAL A 350 -5.61 -13.53 22.39
N SER A 351 -6.21 -14.32 23.30
CA SER A 351 -5.79 -14.36 24.70
C SER A 351 -4.35 -14.84 24.88
N ALA A 352 -3.88 -15.81 24.10
CA ALA A 352 -2.52 -16.36 24.24
C ALA A 352 -1.44 -15.42 23.68
N LEU A 353 -1.70 -14.78 22.54
CA LEU A 353 -0.70 -13.98 21.83
C LEU A 353 -0.69 -12.50 22.24
N TYR A 354 -1.79 -12.03 22.83
CA TYR A 354 -2.02 -10.61 23.13
C TYR A 354 -2.55 -10.37 24.56
N GLU A 355 -2.22 -11.24 25.53
CA GLU A 355 -2.61 -11.12 26.96
C GLU A 355 -2.30 -9.73 27.55
N ASN A 356 -1.20 -9.11 27.11
CA ASN A 356 -0.74 -7.80 27.60
C ASN A 356 -1.29 -6.58 26.83
N TYR A 357 -2.16 -6.78 25.85
CA TYR A 357 -2.76 -5.70 25.07
C TYR A 357 -4.11 -5.27 25.66
N SER A 358 -4.46 -3.99 25.47
CA SER A 358 -5.77 -3.47 25.87
C SER A 358 -6.90 -4.25 25.18
N LEU A 359 -7.97 -4.54 25.92
CA LEU A 359 -9.20 -5.15 25.38
C LEU A 359 -9.77 -4.38 24.17
N LYS A 360 -9.53 -3.07 24.09
CA LYS A 360 -9.95 -2.24 22.95
C LYS A 360 -9.28 -2.63 21.63
N MET A 361 -8.11 -3.27 21.68
CA MET A 361 -7.37 -3.73 20.49
C MET A 361 -7.82 -5.11 20.02
N TYR A 362 -8.63 -5.82 20.81
CA TYR A 362 -9.00 -7.21 20.53
C TYR A 362 -9.71 -7.39 19.19
N PRO A 363 -10.63 -6.51 18.75
CA PRO A 363 -11.25 -6.64 17.43
C PRO A 363 -10.23 -6.57 16.28
N ALA A 364 -9.31 -5.60 16.32
CA ALA A 364 -8.28 -5.44 15.29
C ALA A 364 -7.32 -6.63 15.26
N VAL A 365 -6.92 -7.12 16.43
CA VAL A 365 -6.06 -8.31 16.57
C VAL A 365 -6.77 -9.57 16.09
N ALA A 366 -8.03 -9.79 16.49
CA ALA A 366 -8.84 -10.92 16.07
C ALA A 366 -8.96 -10.98 14.55
N ARG A 367 -9.18 -9.83 13.91
CA ARG A 367 -9.17 -9.71 12.44
C ARG A 367 -7.87 -10.16 11.81
N VAL A 368 -6.74 -9.70 12.32
CA VAL A 368 -5.42 -10.11 11.80
C VAL A 368 -5.19 -11.61 11.97
N LEU A 369 -5.53 -12.17 13.14
CA LEU A 369 -5.37 -13.61 13.39
C LEU A 369 -6.30 -14.47 12.53
N LEU A 370 -7.54 -14.01 12.28
CA LEU A 370 -8.46 -14.65 11.36
C LEU A 370 -7.90 -14.70 9.94
N LEU A 371 -7.31 -13.60 9.45
CA LEU A 371 -6.65 -13.55 8.13
C LEU A 371 -5.48 -14.54 8.03
N HIS A 372 -4.71 -14.72 9.10
CA HIS A 372 -3.68 -15.76 9.15
C HIS A 372 -4.28 -17.17 9.05
N LEU A 373 -5.36 -17.45 9.79
CA LEU A 373 -6.05 -18.74 9.75
C LEU A 373 -6.66 -19.02 8.36
N GLN A 374 -7.29 -18.02 7.73
CA GLN A 374 -7.83 -18.12 6.37
C GLN A 374 -6.71 -18.41 5.35
N LYS A 375 -5.57 -17.71 5.44
CA LYS A 375 -4.41 -17.99 4.60
C LYS A 375 -3.89 -19.41 4.81
N LEU A 376 -3.72 -19.85 6.06
CA LEU A 376 -3.25 -21.21 6.39
C LEU A 376 -4.26 -22.30 5.97
N ALA A 377 -5.54 -21.98 5.84
CA ALA A 377 -6.59 -22.88 5.37
C ALA A 377 -6.76 -22.89 3.83
N THR A 378 -6.01 -22.06 3.11
CA THR A 378 -6.14 -21.91 1.65
C THR A 378 -5.01 -22.63 0.92
N SER A 379 -5.37 -23.47 -0.07
CA SER A 379 -4.41 -24.00 -1.03
C SER A 379 -4.14 -22.99 -2.14
N LEU A 380 -2.88 -22.81 -2.53
CA LEU A 380 -2.51 -21.94 -3.66
C LEU A 380 -3.18 -22.34 -4.98
N GLN A 381 -3.52 -23.61 -5.19
CA GLN A 381 -4.21 -24.04 -6.42
C GLN A 381 -5.60 -23.39 -6.56
N LYS A 382 -6.18 -22.91 -5.45
CA LYS A 382 -7.45 -22.17 -5.41
C LYS A 382 -7.29 -20.65 -5.56
N LEU A 383 -6.06 -20.11 -5.71
CA LEU A 383 -5.85 -18.70 -6.07
C LEU A 383 -6.37 -18.34 -7.47
N LYS A 384 -6.69 -19.33 -8.31
CA LYS A 384 -7.48 -19.11 -9.55
C LYS A 384 -8.88 -18.56 -9.26
N ALA A 385 -9.36 -18.71 -8.04
CA ALA A 385 -10.56 -18.10 -7.47
C ALA A 385 -10.17 -17.16 -6.31
N ALA A 386 -9.09 -16.40 -6.47
CA ALA A 386 -8.89 -15.20 -5.66
C ALA A 386 -10.20 -14.38 -5.69
N PRO A 387 -10.53 -13.63 -4.61
CA PRO A 387 -11.76 -12.83 -4.59
C PRO A 387 -11.86 -11.86 -5.79
N PHE A 388 -10.75 -11.64 -6.51
CA PHE A 388 -10.68 -10.87 -7.75
C PHE A 388 -9.88 -11.59 -8.84
N PRO A 389 -10.27 -11.49 -10.12
CA PRO A 389 -9.56 -12.12 -11.22
C PRO A 389 -8.20 -11.44 -11.46
N THR A 390 -7.11 -12.17 -11.25
CA THR A 390 -5.78 -11.68 -11.66
C THR A 390 -5.59 -11.93 -13.15
N ALA A 391 -5.23 -10.89 -13.93
CA ALA A 391 -4.98 -11.03 -15.38
C ALA A 391 -3.80 -11.96 -15.71
N LYS A 392 -2.97 -12.31 -14.72
CA LYS A 392 -1.84 -13.24 -14.83
C LYS A 392 -1.89 -14.23 -13.67
N SER A 393 -1.39 -15.44 -13.91
CA SER A 393 -1.13 -16.40 -12.84
C SER A 393 -0.14 -15.82 -11.85
N VAL A 394 -0.52 -15.78 -10.57
CA VAL A 394 0.38 -15.55 -9.44
C VAL A 394 1.48 -16.63 -9.49
N PRO A 395 2.77 -16.28 -9.64
CA PRO A 395 3.85 -17.26 -9.62
C PRO A 395 3.80 -18.08 -8.33
N ALA A 396 3.96 -19.40 -8.44
CA ALA A 396 4.12 -20.25 -7.27
C ALA A 396 5.42 -19.87 -6.56
N LEU A 397 5.31 -19.28 -5.38
CA LEU A 397 6.47 -18.93 -4.57
C LEU A 397 7.01 -20.18 -3.84
N ALA A 398 8.32 -20.24 -3.67
CA ALA A 398 9.03 -21.32 -2.97
C ALA A 398 8.56 -21.53 -1.51
N TRP A 399 7.90 -20.53 -0.92
CA TRP A 399 7.45 -20.53 0.48
C TRP A 399 6.10 -21.24 0.72
N HIS A 400 5.36 -21.62 -0.34
CA HIS A 400 3.93 -22.00 -0.21
C HIS A 400 3.52 -23.25 -1.00
N SER A 401 4.45 -24.18 -1.25
CA SER A 401 4.18 -25.47 -1.89
C SER A 401 3.39 -26.47 -1.03
N HIS A 402 2.84 -26.04 0.11
CA HIS A 402 2.07 -26.89 1.02
C HIS A 402 0.57 -26.71 0.81
N GLY A 403 -0.18 -27.81 0.96
CA GLY A 403 -1.64 -27.78 1.05
C GLY A 403 -2.12 -26.99 2.28
N PRO A 404 -3.45 -26.89 2.50
CA PRO A 404 -3.98 -26.25 3.70
C PRO A 404 -3.38 -26.90 4.95
N MET A 405 -2.90 -26.08 5.87
CA MET A 405 -2.28 -26.53 7.13
C MET A 405 -3.29 -26.62 8.26
N VAL A 406 -4.32 -25.79 8.21
CA VAL A 406 -5.42 -25.76 9.19
C VAL A 406 -6.76 -25.87 8.48
N HIS A 407 -7.79 -26.28 9.20
CA HIS A 407 -9.17 -26.10 8.76
C HIS A 407 -10.05 -25.69 9.93
N CYS A 408 -11.13 -24.97 9.60
CA CYS A 408 -12.20 -24.69 10.54
C CYS A 408 -13.15 -25.89 10.55
N LEU A 409 -13.41 -26.45 11.73
CA LEU A 409 -14.25 -27.64 11.91
C LEU A 409 -15.74 -27.34 11.67
N GLN A 410 -16.13 -26.07 11.76
CA GLN A 410 -17.50 -25.61 11.57
C GLN A 410 -17.49 -24.22 10.95
N LEU A 411 -18.32 -24.01 9.93
CA LEU A 411 -18.56 -22.67 9.38
C LEU A 411 -19.61 -21.91 10.21
N PRO A 412 -19.52 -20.58 10.29
CA PRO A 412 -20.56 -19.77 10.91
C PRO A 412 -21.84 -19.80 10.06
N ARG A 413 -22.92 -19.23 10.59
CA ARG A 413 -24.20 -19.16 9.89
C ARG A 413 -24.16 -18.22 8.69
N TYR A 414 -23.35 -17.18 8.78
CA TYR A 414 -23.12 -16.25 7.69
C TYR A 414 -21.99 -16.79 6.79
N GLN A 415 -22.16 -16.72 5.48
CA GLN A 415 -21.11 -17.03 4.52
C GLN A 415 -21.41 -16.26 3.23
N TYR A 416 -20.42 -15.53 2.74
CA TYR A 416 -20.48 -14.67 1.56
C TYR A 416 -19.71 -15.23 0.36
N SER A 417 -18.75 -16.12 0.61
CA SER A 417 -17.94 -16.79 -0.41
C SER A 417 -18.05 -18.32 -0.30
N PRO A 418 -17.79 -19.08 -1.37
CA PRO A 418 -17.80 -20.54 -1.33
C PRO A 418 -16.54 -21.13 -0.65
N MET A 419 -15.81 -20.33 0.14
CA MET A 419 -14.55 -20.75 0.76
C MET A 419 -14.81 -21.72 1.92
N PRO A 420 -13.91 -22.71 2.16
CA PRO A 420 -14.06 -23.70 3.23
C PRO A 420 -13.67 -23.17 4.61
N TRP A 421 -13.75 -21.86 4.80
CA TRP A 421 -13.39 -21.16 6.03
C TRP A 421 -14.27 -19.91 6.19
N PRO A 422 -14.40 -19.37 7.41
CA PRO A 422 -15.30 -18.25 7.70
C PRO A 422 -14.90 -16.98 6.96
N ASP A 423 -15.84 -16.30 6.28
CA ASP A 423 -15.59 -14.96 5.74
C ASP A 423 -15.33 -13.93 6.86
N LEU A 424 -14.70 -12.81 6.52
CA LEU A 424 -14.54 -11.70 7.47
C LEU A 424 -15.93 -11.22 7.97
N PRO A 425 -16.14 -11.13 9.30
CA PRO A 425 -17.35 -10.58 9.87
C PRO A 425 -17.60 -9.13 9.45
N ARG A 426 -18.87 -8.79 9.17
CA ARG A 426 -19.38 -7.46 8.81
C ARG A 426 -20.22 -6.82 9.91
N SER A 427 -20.49 -7.54 11.00
CA SER A 427 -21.26 -7.05 12.15
C SER A 427 -20.72 -7.60 13.47
N ASP A 428 -21.11 -6.99 14.59
CA ASP A 428 -20.77 -7.49 15.93
C ASP A 428 -21.33 -8.88 16.20
N GLU A 429 -22.49 -9.22 15.61
CA GLU A 429 -23.10 -10.54 15.73
C GLU A 429 -22.24 -11.60 15.02
N GLU A 430 -21.84 -11.33 13.78
CA GLU A 430 -20.94 -12.21 13.02
C GLU A 430 -19.59 -12.38 13.71
N TRP A 431 -19.06 -11.31 14.33
CA TRP A 431 -17.85 -11.41 15.14
C TRP A 431 -18.05 -12.43 16.26
N ARG A 432 -19.12 -12.32 17.05
CA ARG A 432 -19.39 -13.25 18.16
C ARG A 432 -19.42 -14.71 17.71
N GLU A 433 -19.94 -15.00 16.51
CA GLU A 433 -19.90 -16.36 15.97
C GLU A 433 -18.45 -16.84 15.72
N VAL A 434 -17.63 -16.03 15.04
CA VAL A 434 -16.26 -16.44 14.66
C VAL A 434 -15.32 -16.59 15.85
N TRP A 435 -15.52 -15.82 16.91
CA TRP A 435 -14.65 -15.85 18.10
C TRP A 435 -14.45 -17.27 18.65
N ASP A 436 -15.50 -18.09 18.62
CA ASP A 436 -15.53 -19.40 19.26
C ASP A 436 -15.56 -20.57 18.26
N LEU A 437 -15.35 -20.30 16.97
CA LEU A 437 -15.26 -21.36 15.96
C LEU A 437 -14.02 -22.25 16.18
N PRO A 438 -14.18 -23.58 16.13
CA PRO A 438 -13.09 -24.51 16.35
C PRO A 438 -12.19 -24.65 15.11
N TRP A 439 -10.89 -24.48 15.30
CA TRP A 439 -9.83 -24.68 14.30
C TRP A 439 -8.92 -25.84 14.70
N GLN A 440 -8.41 -26.58 13.72
CA GLN A 440 -7.41 -27.62 13.95
C GLN A 440 -6.41 -27.76 12.79
N LEU A 441 -5.28 -28.42 13.05
CA LEU A 441 -4.34 -28.81 12.01
C LEU A 441 -4.92 -29.90 11.12
N VAL A 442 -4.65 -29.82 9.81
CA VAL A 442 -4.99 -30.88 8.86
C VAL A 442 -4.18 -32.14 9.19
N ALA A 443 -4.83 -33.31 9.20
CA ALA A 443 -4.15 -34.59 9.35
C ALA A 443 -3.21 -34.78 8.14
N SER A 444 -1.93 -35.04 8.42
CA SER A 444 -0.89 -35.28 7.42
C SER A 444 -1.05 -36.63 6.77
#